data_AF-A0AB73KA74-F1
#
_entry.id   AF-A0AB73KA74-F1
#
_cell.length_a   1.000
_cell.length_b   1.000
_cell.length_c   1.000
_cell.angle_alpha   90.00
_cell.angle_beta   90.00
_cell.angle_gamma   90.00
#
_symmetry.space_group_name_H-M   'P 1'
#
loop_
_entity.id
_entity.type
_entity.pdbx_description
1 polymer ?
#
loop_
_entity_poly.entity_id
_entity_poly.type
_entity_poly.pdbx_seq_one_letter_code
_entity_poly.pdbx_strand_id
1 'polypeptide(L)' 'MKGLPRRRYAQHIQTFNGTAPQEHGADVPVFVATCPFTEPGREFAAKDVLVLLELDRLGRWKHGITAVVVLR' A
#
# COMPACT_ATOMS: atom_id res chain seq x y z
N MET A 1 2.45 -11.53 -10.02
CA MET A 1 3.72 -11.57 -9.25
C MET A 1 3.78 -12.85 -8.44
N LYS A 2 4.63 -13.81 -8.84
CA LYS A 2 4.84 -15.06 -8.11
C LYS A 2 5.86 -14.80 -6.97
N GLY A 3 5.42 -14.98 -5.73
CA GLY A 3 6.23 -15.28 -4.53
C GLY A 3 7.54 -14.51 -4.33
N LEU A 4 7.47 -13.23 -3.97
CA LEU A 4 8.61 -12.60 -3.30
C LEU A 4 8.59 -13.03 -1.82
N PRO A 5 9.70 -13.52 -1.23
CA PRO A 5 9.71 -13.91 0.19
C PRO A 5 9.27 -12.74 1.06
N ARG A 6 8.41 -13.02 2.06
CA ARG A 6 7.71 -12.02 2.92
C ARG A 6 8.60 -10.88 3.44
N ARG A 7 9.88 -11.14 3.70
CA ARG A 7 10.87 -10.14 4.12
C ARG A 7 11.15 -9.06 3.06
N ARG A 8 11.26 -9.43 1.78
CA ARG A 8 11.50 -8.45 0.71
C ARG A 8 10.30 -7.55 0.49
N TYR A 9 9.09 -8.07 0.69
CA TYR A 9 7.87 -7.29 0.54
C TYR A 9 7.78 -6.12 1.54
N ALA A 10 8.13 -6.36 2.81
CA ALA A 10 8.20 -5.31 3.83
C ALA A 10 9.28 -4.25 3.49
N GLN A 11 10.44 -4.67 2.98
CA GLN A 11 11.49 -3.75 2.56
C GLN A 11 11.04 -2.86 1.40
N HIS A 12 10.34 -3.41 0.41
CA HIS A 12 9.85 -2.63 -0.74
C HIS A 12 8.84 -1.56 -0.32
N ILE A 13 7.97 -1.87 0.65
CA ILE A 13 7.00 -0.91 1.20
C ILE A 13 7.73 0.23 1.93
N GLN A 14 8.73 -0.10 2.75
CA GLN A 14 9.53 0.91 3.46
C GLN A 14 10.31 1.81 2.52
N THR A 15 10.98 1.23 1.51
CA THR A 15 11.70 2.01 0.50
C THR A 15 10.75 2.92 -0.25
N PHE A 16 9.62 2.40 -0.74
CA PHE A 16 8.62 3.20 -1.45
C PHE A 16 8.10 4.37 -0.59
N ASN A 17 7.77 4.11 0.68
CA ASN A 17 7.28 5.16 1.58
C ASN A 17 8.31 6.27 1.82
N GLY A 18 9.60 5.90 1.95
CA GLY A 18 10.67 6.87 2.11
C GLY A 18 10.93 7.71 0.86
N THR A 19 10.84 7.12 -0.32
CA THR A 19 11.21 7.79 -1.58
C THR A 19 10.05 8.50 -2.26
N ALA A 20 8.81 8.04 -2.13
CA ALA A 20 7.70 8.60 -2.90
C ALA A 20 7.45 10.11 -2.61
N PRO A 21 7.45 10.59 -1.36
CA PRO A 21 7.38 12.03 -1.10
C PRO A 21 8.65 12.78 -1.55
N GLN A 22 9.82 12.23 -1.26
CA GLN A 22 11.11 12.93 -1.46
C GLN A 22 11.52 13.03 -2.93
N GLU A 23 11.39 11.94 -3.67
CA GLU A 23 11.87 11.81 -5.04
C GLU A 23 10.80 12.17 -6.07
N HIS A 24 9.52 12.11 -5.69
CA HIS A 24 8.40 12.30 -6.62
C HIS A 24 7.40 13.37 -6.17
N GLY A 25 7.63 14.03 -5.03
CA GLY A 25 6.72 15.07 -4.53
C GLY A 25 5.33 14.53 -4.22
N ALA A 26 5.21 13.24 -3.89
CA ALA A 26 3.91 12.64 -3.62
C ALA A 26 3.37 13.14 -2.28
N ASP A 27 2.22 13.82 -2.33
CA ASP A 27 1.48 14.19 -1.11
C ASP A 27 0.91 12.95 -0.40
N VAL A 28 0.52 11.94 -1.20
CA VAL A 28 -0.12 10.71 -0.72
C VAL A 28 0.41 9.51 -1.50
N PRO A 29 1.43 8.80 -0.99
CA PRO A 29 1.90 7.57 -1.60
C PRO A 29 0.85 6.45 -1.53
N VAL A 30 0.59 5.79 -2.68
CA VAL A 30 -0.34 4.66 -2.80
C VAL A 30 0.39 3.41 -3.27
N PHE A 31 0.40 2.37 -2.45
CA PHE A 31 0.98 1.07 -2.76
C PHE A 31 -0.12 0.06 -3.13
N VAL A 32 -0.14 -0.39 -4.38
CA VAL A 32 -1.14 -1.34 -4.90
C VAL A 32 -0.56 -2.74 -4.98
N ALA A 33 -1.27 -3.73 -4.45
CA ALA A 33 -0.84 -5.11 -4.42
C ALA A 33 -1.94 -6.10 -4.81
N THR A 34 -1.56 -7.14 -5.54
CA THR A 34 -2.47 -8.24 -5.90
C THR A 34 -2.59 -9.31 -4.81
N CYS A 35 -1.93 -9.12 -3.66
CA CYS A 35 -1.91 -10.04 -2.53
C CYS A 35 -2.17 -9.30 -1.22
N PRO A 36 -2.57 -10.01 -0.14
CA PRO A 36 -2.77 -9.37 1.16
C PRO A 36 -1.45 -8.86 1.78
N PHE A 37 -1.50 -7.68 2.38
CA PHE A 37 -0.50 -7.12 3.29
C PHE A 37 -0.54 -7.85 4.62
N THR A 38 0.64 -8.06 5.21
CA THR A 38 0.79 -8.59 6.56
C THR A 38 0.36 -7.57 7.59
N GLU A 39 -0.06 -8.02 8.77
CA GLU A 39 -0.46 -7.14 9.88
C GLU A 39 0.62 -6.10 10.26
N PRO A 40 1.92 -6.45 10.39
CA PRO A 40 2.97 -5.45 10.57
C PRO A 40 3.07 -4.41 9.45
N GLY A 41 2.75 -4.79 8.21
CA GLY A 41 2.76 -3.87 7.07
C GLY A 41 1.59 -2.88 7.12
N ARG A 42 0.43 -3.32 7.62
CA ARG A 42 -0.72 -2.44 7.86
C ARG A 42 -0.47 -1.50 9.03
N GLU A 43 0.13 -1.99 10.11
CA GLU A 43 0.53 -1.15 11.25
C GLU A 43 1.55 -0.09 10.87
N PHE A 44 2.51 -0.44 10.01
CA PHE A 44 3.46 0.53 9.45
C PHE A 44 2.74 1.61 8.65
N ALA A 45 1.88 1.21 7.70
CA ALA A 45 1.13 2.15 6.88
C ALA A 45 0.15 3.02 7.69
N ALA A 46 -0.36 2.54 8.83
CA ALA A 46 -1.24 3.33 9.69
C ALA A 46 -0.51 4.43 10.49
N LYS A 47 0.83 4.39 10.57
CA LYS A 47 1.65 5.39 11.26
C LYS A 47 2.04 6.57 10.37
N ASP A 48 2.07 6.35 9.06
CA ASP A 48 2.50 7.32 8.05
C ASP A 48 1.34 7.62 7.06
N VAL A 49 1.53 8.59 6.16
CA VAL A 49 0.56 8.93 5.10
C VAL A 49 0.64 7.91 3.93
N LEU A 50 0.65 6.60 4.23
CA LEU A 50 0.80 5.54 3.22
C LEU A 50 -0.51 4.79 3.00
N VAL A 51 -0.99 4.82 1.75
CA VAL A 51 -2.20 4.10 1.35
C VAL A 51 -1.86 2.69 0.88
N LEU A 52 -2.50 1.69 1.46
CA LEU A 52 -2.44 0.30 1.01
C LEU A 52 -3.70 -0.10 0.25
N LEU A 53 -3.58 -0.47 -1.02
CA LEU A 53 -4.68 -0.95 -1.85
C LEU A 53 -4.46 -2.41 -2.25
N GLU A 54 -5.36 -3.29 -1.83
CA GLU A 54 -5.31 -4.72 -2.10
C GLU A 54 -6.31 -5.14 -3.16
N LEU A 55 -6.05 -6.29 -3.78
CA LEU A 55 -6.89 -6.85 -4.85
C LEU A 55 -8.37 -6.94 -4.48
N ASP A 56 -8.70 -7.31 -3.24
CA ASP A 56 -10.11 -7.39 -2.79
C ASP A 56 -10.80 -6.02 -2.82
N ARG A 57 -10.08 -4.95 -2.43
CA ARG A 57 -10.59 -3.58 -2.49
C ARG A 57 -10.67 -3.08 -3.93
N LEU A 58 -9.70 -3.42 -4.76
CA LEU A 58 -9.71 -3.10 -6.19
C LEU A 58 -10.86 -3.83 -6.92
N GLY A 59 -11.12 -5.08 -6.52
CA GLY A 59 -12.23 -5.88 -7.00
C GLY A 59 -13.57 -5.23 -6.65
N ARG A 60 -13.73 -4.71 -5.43
CA ARG A 60 -14.92 -3.94 -5.05
C ARG A 60 -15.07 -2.65 -5.86
N TRP A 61 -13.96 -1.94 -6.11
CA TRP A 61 -13.95 -0.75 -6.96
C TRP A 61 -14.42 -1.02 -8.39
N LYS A 62 -13.99 -2.12 -8.99
CA LYS A 62 -14.47 -2.57 -10.30
C LYS A 62 -16.00 -2.74 -10.36
N HIS A 63 -16.65 -3.02 -9.23
CA HIS A 63 -18.10 -3.19 -9.14
C HIS A 63 -18.83 -1.92 -8.66
N GLY A 64 -18.18 -0.76 -8.70
CA GLY A 64 -18.77 0.53 -8.36
C GLY A 64 -18.79 0.85 -6.85
N ILE A 65 -18.15 0.04 -6.02
CA ILE A 65 -18.01 0.32 -4.58
C ILE A 65 -16.80 1.23 -4.39
N THR A 66 -16.98 2.42 -3.82
CA THR A 66 -15.89 3.35 -3.52
C THR A 66 -14.83 2.66 -2.65
N ALA A 67 -13.59 2.59 -3.15
CA ALA A 67 -12.45 2.25 -2.33
C ALA A 67 -12.13 3.45 -1.44
N VAL A 68 -12.86 3.62 -0.34
CA VAL A 68 -12.58 4.68 0.62
C VAL A 68 -11.24 4.38 1.29
N VAL A 69 -10.31 5.29 1.10
CA VAL A 69 -9.07 5.36 1.86
C VAL A 69 -9.18 6.61 2.72
N VAL A 70 -9.23 6.41 4.04
CA VAL A 70 -9.20 7.53 4.98
C VAL A 70 -7.73 7.86 5.21
N LEU A 71 -7.32 9.04 4.74
CA LEU A 71 -6.05 9.65 5.06
C LEU A 71 -6.20 10.35 6.42
N ARG A 72 -5.24 10.17 7.32
CA ARG A 72 -5.14 10.95 8.55
C ARG A 72 -4.18 12.10 8.38
#